data_AF-A0A6A6ZHD0-F1
#
_entry.id   AF-A0A6A6ZHD0-F1
#
_cell.length_a   1.000
_cell.length_b   1.000
_cell.length_c   1.000
_cell.angle_alpha   90.00
_cell.angle_beta   90.00
_cell.angle_gamma   90.00
#
_symmetry.space_group_name_H-M   'P 1'
#
loop_
_entity.id
_entity.type
_entity.pdbx_description
1 polymer ?
#
loop_
_entity_poly.entity_id
_entity_poly.type
_entity_poly.pdbx_seq_one_letter_code
_entity_poly.pdbx_strand_id
1 'polypeptide(L)'
;AELREGAWDITYDIGGTELVVTADILIGADRSHSIIQSLAPSNTKPVYAGYSAWRGIVPATMHLPTELDGILDGKMVWIKMPEHYISMYAIPYDERSSTCDGSKRVEFCWYFKYDRDSPELESIMTDFGGMKQNSTYAPDRLRAKAWRNHLNMALKDIPLVIQPILCGCETPRITKITSMVEESASYYNGRLVLIGGAFSQLPPHLGSDLDVAAMQAITLKDLFEDENMEPEDWSNWVVEYARNRAKYSIDIGE
;
A
#
# COMPACT_ATOMS: atom_id res chain seq x y z
N ALA A 1 -16.80 2.99 -18.37
CA ALA A 1 -16.30 3.72 -19.54
C ALA A 1 -16.25 2.75 -20.71
N GLU A 2 -16.63 3.20 -21.91
CA GLU A 2 -16.65 2.39 -23.12
C GLU A 2 -15.90 3.12 -24.23
N LEU A 3 -15.06 2.41 -24.99
CA LEU A 3 -14.35 2.98 -26.14
C LEU A 3 -15.21 2.82 -27.40
N ARG A 4 -15.63 3.93 -28.00
CA ARG A 4 -16.48 3.98 -29.21
C ARG A 4 -15.92 4.98 -30.20
N GLU A 5 -15.80 4.58 -31.47
CA GLU A 5 -15.33 5.45 -32.56
C GLU A 5 -14.00 6.18 -32.26
N GLY A 6 -13.16 5.61 -31.40
CA GLY A 6 -11.88 6.18 -30.99
C GLY A 6 -11.94 7.10 -29.76
N ALA A 7 -13.10 7.36 -29.16
CA ALA A 7 -13.21 8.13 -27.92
C ALA A 7 -13.83 7.31 -26.79
N TRP A 8 -13.53 7.68 -25.54
CA TRP A 8 -14.13 7.09 -24.35
C TRP A 8 -15.41 7.82 -23.98
N ASP A 9 -16.51 7.08 -23.93
CA ASP A 9 -17.73 7.51 -23.23
C ASP A 9 -17.57 7.13 -21.74
N ILE A 10 -17.52 8.14 -20.87
CA ILE A 10 -17.28 7.98 -19.44
C ILE A 10 -18.54 8.40 -18.68
N THR A 11 -19.20 7.43 -18.06
CA THR A 11 -20.31 7.65 -17.14
C THR A 11 -19.80 7.72 -15.70
N TYR A 12 -20.21 8.75 -14.96
CA TYR A 12 -19.87 8.90 -13.54
C TYR A 12 -21.01 9.57 -12.76
N ASP A 13 -21.04 9.35 -11.45
CA ASP A 13 -22.04 9.92 -10.54
C ASP A 13 -21.42 11.07 -9.73
N ILE A 14 -22.13 12.20 -9.67
CA ILE A 14 -21.86 13.26 -8.69
C ILE A 14 -23.14 13.49 -7.88
N GLY A 15 -23.16 12.96 -6.66
CA GLY A 15 -24.23 13.20 -5.71
C GLY A 15 -25.59 12.62 -6.12
N GLY A 16 -25.60 11.44 -6.77
CA GLY A 16 -26.80 10.77 -7.28
C GLY A 16 -27.24 11.24 -8.67
N THR A 17 -26.46 12.12 -9.31
CA THR A 17 -26.70 12.54 -10.69
C THR A 17 -25.69 11.87 -11.61
N GLU A 18 -26.20 11.06 -12.54
CA GLU A 18 -25.41 10.45 -13.59
C GLU A 18 -25.06 11.48 -14.67
N LEU A 19 -23.77 11.58 -15.00
CA LEU A 19 -23.23 12.44 -16.04
C LEU A 19 -22.42 11.59 -17.03
N VAL A 20 -22.37 12.05 -18.28
CA VAL A 20 -21.57 11.43 -19.35
C VAL A 20 -20.65 12.48 -19.95
N VAL A 21 -19.38 12.14 -20.09
CA VAL A 21 -18.38 12.95 -20.79
C VAL A 21 -17.63 12.09 -21.80
N THR A 22 -17.11 12.73 -22.84
CA THR A 22 -16.25 12.09 -23.83
C THR A 22 -14.79 12.52 -23.65
N ALA A 23 -13.85 11.61 -23.91
CA ALA A 23 -12.42 11.91 -23.88
C ALA A 23 -11.64 11.07 -24.89
N ASP A 24 -10.63 11.64 -25.53
CA ASP A 24 -9.75 10.88 -26.45
C ASP A 24 -8.88 9.86 -25.72
N ILE A 25 -8.54 10.16 -24.45
CA ILE A 25 -7.62 9.40 -23.61
C ILE A 25 -8.21 9.27 -22.20
N LEU A 26 -8.16 8.05 -21.67
CA LEU A 26 -8.57 7.70 -20.32
C LEU A 26 -7.33 7.29 -19.49
N ILE A 27 -7.08 8.01 -18.39
CA ILE A 27 -5.98 7.70 -17.48
C ILE A 27 -6.53 7.04 -16.22
N GLY A 28 -6.20 5.77 -16.00
CA GLY A 28 -6.47 5.03 -14.78
C GLY A 28 -5.46 5.40 -13.70
N ALA A 29 -5.86 6.26 -12.76
CA ALA A 29 -5.08 6.69 -11.59
C ALA A 29 -5.84 6.48 -10.26
N ASP A 30 -6.80 5.55 -10.26
CA ASP A 30 -7.78 5.28 -9.21
C ASP A 30 -7.33 4.22 -8.19
N ARG A 31 -6.01 4.18 -7.93
CA ARG A 31 -5.35 3.42 -6.86
C ARG A 31 -5.50 1.88 -6.97
N SER A 32 -5.19 1.17 -5.90
CA SER A 32 -5.03 -0.30 -5.86
C SER A 32 -6.30 -1.12 -6.11
N HIS A 33 -7.47 -0.49 -6.10
CA HIS A 33 -8.76 -1.11 -6.42
C HIS A 33 -9.36 -0.50 -7.68
N SER A 34 -8.48 -0.17 -8.63
CA SER A 34 -8.83 0.50 -9.87
C SER A 34 -9.94 -0.24 -10.61
N ILE A 35 -11.02 0.48 -10.89
CA ILE A 35 -12.06 0.01 -11.81
C ILE A 35 -11.58 0.18 -13.26
N ILE A 36 -10.73 1.18 -13.52
CA ILE A 36 -10.24 1.49 -14.87
C ILE A 36 -9.25 0.42 -15.37
N GLN A 37 -8.46 -0.18 -14.47
CA GLN A 37 -7.59 -1.32 -14.78
C GLN A 37 -8.38 -2.46 -15.44
N SER A 38 -9.63 -2.70 -15.02
CA SER A 38 -10.46 -3.78 -15.58
C SER A 38 -10.82 -3.60 -17.06
N LEU A 39 -10.64 -2.40 -17.61
CA LEU A 39 -10.83 -2.10 -19.03
C LEU A 39 -9.62 -2.52 -19.87
N ALA A 40 -8.46 -2.72 -19.26
CA ALA A 40 -7.31 -3.25 -19.96
C ALA A 40 -7.55 -4.73 -20.31
N PRO A 41 -7.12 -5.22 -21.49
CA PRO A 41 -7.15 -6.64 -21.85
C PRO A 41 -6.04 -7.43 -21.13
N SER A 42 -5.94 -7.24 -19.81
CA SER A 42 -4.95 -7.82 -18.92
C SER A 42 -5.65 -8.65 -17.84
N ASN A 43 -5.04 -9.78 -17.47
CA ASN A 43 -5.51 -10.61 -16.35
C ASN A 43 -4.64 -10.41 -15.10
N THR A 44 -3.80 -9.38 -15.08
CA THR A 44 -2.91 -9.08 -13.95
C THR A 44 -3.75 -8.71 -12.73
N LYS A 45 -3.48 -9.39 -11.61
CA LYS A 45 -4.18 -9.17 -10.34
C LYS A 45 -3.17 -9.13 -9.20
N PRO A 46 -3.47 -8.39 -8.10
CA PRO A 46 -2.61 -8.40 -6.93
C PRO A 46 -2.50 -9.79 -6.33
N VAL A 47 -1.27 -10.25 -6.13
CA VAL A 47 -0.96 -11.57 -5.55
C VAL A 47 -0.41 -11.37 -4.15
N TYR A 48 -0.96 -12.11 -3.17
CA TYR A 48 -0.46 -12.09 -1.80
C TYR A 48 1.01 -12.53 -1.75
N ALA A 49 1.85 -11.70 -1.14
CA ALA A 49 3.30 -11.83 -1.10
C ALA A 49 3.81 -12.79 -0.01
N GLY A 50 2.91 -13.43 0.75
CA GLY A 50 3.28 -14.39 1.81
C GLY A 50 3.50 -13.78 3.19
N TYR A 51 3.27 -12.48 3.35
CA TYR A 51 3.37 -11.79 4.62
C TYR A 51 2.33 -10.66 4.75
N SER A 52 2.05 -10.28 5.99
CA SER A 52 1.12 -9.20 6.32
C SER A 52 1.81 -8.16 7.19
N ALA A 53 1.33 -6.92 7.15
CA ALA A 53 1.85 -5.84 7.96
C ALA A 53 0.85 -5.46 9.05
N TRP A 54 1.26 -5.61 10.31
CA TRP A 54 0.63 -4.92 11.43
C TRP A 54 1.08 -3.48 11.42
N ARG A 55 0.14 -2.54 11.56
CA ARG A 55 0.46 -1.12 11.73
C ARG A 55 -0.24 -0.59 12.95
N GLY A 56 0.44 0.27 13.68
CA GLY A 56 -0.12 0.88 14.87
C GLY A 56 0.51 2.23 15.12
N ILE A 57 -0.19 3.03 15.91
CA ILE A 57 0.24 4.36 16.29
C ILE A 57 0.21 4.42 17.81
N VAL A 58 1.30 4.86 18.42
CA VAL A 58 1.39 5.14 19.86
C VAL A 58 1.70 6.61 20.08
N PRO A 59 1.19 7.22 21.17
CA PRO A 59 1.49 8.61 21.48
C PRO A 59 2.97 8.75 21.87
N ALA A 60 3.64 9.85 21.49
CA ALA A 60 5.03 10.10 21.92
C ALA A 60 5.15 10.41 23.42
N THR A 61 4.04 10.66 24.11
CA THR A 61 3.99 10.75 25.58
C THR A 61 4.21 9.39 26.25
N MET A 62 4.07 8.29 25.49
CA MET A 62 4.58 7.00 25.92
C MET A 62 6.10 7.13 26.07
N HIS A 63 6.64 6.89 27.26
CA HIS A 63 8.08 6.89 27.49
C HIS A 63 8.76 5.87 26.58
N LEU A 64 9.29 6.34 25.44
CA LEU A 64 10.13 5.53 24.57
C LEU A 64 11.41 5.18 25.35
N PRO A 65 11.95 3.98 25.17
CA PRO A 65 13.28 3.67 25.65
C PRO A 65 14.30 4.63 25.02
N THR A 66 15.32 5.00 25.79
CA THR A 66 16.32 6.01 25.38
C THR A 66 17.01 5.64 24.05
N GLU A 67 17.14 4.35 23.75
CA GLU A 67 17.69 3.86 22.48
C GLU A 67 16.84 4.24 21.26
N LEU A 68 15.56 4.57 21.46
CA LEU A 68 14.59 4.92 20.43
C LEU A 68 14.21 6.41 20.41
N ASP A 69 14.77 7.24 21.29
CA ASP A 69 14.45 8.69 21.38
C ASP A 69 14.68 9.41 20.05
N GLY A 70 15.69 8.98 19.28
CA GLY A 70 15.98 9.53 17.96
C GLY A 70 14.83 9.42 16.94
N ILE A 71 13.83 8.56 17.18
CA ILE A 71 12.61 8.52 16.38
C ILE A 71 11.91 9.88 16.39
N LEU A 72 11.83 10.53 17.56
CA LEU A 72 11.18 11.82 17.71
C LEU A 72 11.97 12.95 17.03
N ASP A 73 13.27 12.75 16.81
CA ASP A 73 14.15 13.62 16.04
C ASP A 73 14.07 13.38 14.52
N GLY A 74 13.19 12.47 14.08
CA GLY A 74 12.97 12.17 12.67
C GLY A 74 13.80 11.01 12.12
N LYS A 75 14.48 10.23 12.98
CA LYS A 75 15.14 9.00 12.54
C LYS A 75 14.10 7.91 12.30
N MET A 76 14.26 7.19 11.19
CA MET A 76 13.55 5.94 10.97
C MET A 76 14.36 4.80 11.61
N VAL A 77 13.71 4.03 12.47
CA VAL A 77 14.31 2.82 13.07
C VAL A 77 13.83 1.60 12.31
N TRP A 78 14.76 0.72 11.98
CA TRP A 78 14.47 -0.56 11.32
C TRP A 78 15.13 -1.69 12.11
N ILE A 79 14.34 -2.70 12.47
CA ILE A 79 14.81 -3.85 13.24
C ILE A 79 14.40 -5.12 12.50
N LYS A 80 15.41 -5.86 12.01
CA LYS A 80 15.24 -7.17 11.38
C LYS A 80 15.34 -8.27 12.46
N MET A 81 14.42 -9.22 12.41
CA MET A 81 14.33 -10.41 13.26
C MET A 81 14.21 -11.64 12.33
N PRO A 82 14.31 -12.88 12.84
CA PRO A 82 14.11 -14.06 12.00
C PRO A 82 12.72 -14.05 11.33
N GLU A 83 12.65 -14.10 10.01
CA GLU A 83 11.41 -14.14 9.20
C GLU A 83 10.46 -12.93 9.34
N HIS A 84 10.82 -11.88 10.06
CA HIS A 84 10.00 -10.67 10.22
C HIS A 84 10.84 -9.42 10.53
N TYR A 85 10.29 -8.24 10.28
CA TYR A 85 10.97 -7.00 10.60
C TYR A 85 9.97 -5.89 10.93
N ILE A 86 10.41 -4.88 11.67
CA ILE A 86 9.60 -3.72 12.02
C ILE A 86 10.31 -2.42 11.65
N SER A 87 9.56 -1.47 11.09
CA SER A 87 9.96 -0.09 10.97
C SER A 87 9.16 0.80 11.92
N MET A 88 9.81 1.82 12.48
CA MET A 88 9.17 2.79 13.37
C MET A 88 9.68 4.19 13.04
N TYR A 89 8.78 5.16 12.98
CA TYR A 89 9.10 6.55 12.66
C TYR A 89 8.07 7.50 13.28
N ALA A 90 8.48 8.74 13.53
CA ALA A 90 7.56 9.78 13.96
C ALA A 90 6.69 10.24 12.80
N ILE A 91 5.38 10.38 13.05
CA ILE A 91 4.44 11.02 12.15
C ILE A 91 4.04 12.39 12.71
N PRO A 92 3.73 13.36 11.84
CA PRO A 92 3.28 14.68 12.26
C PRO A 92 1.96 14.58 13.03
N TYR A 93 1.70 15.59 13.85
CA TYR A 93 0.41 15.82 14.48
C TYR A 93 -0.69 15.95 13.42
N ASP A 94 -1.84 15.30 13.66
CA ASP A 94 -3.05 15.46 12.84
C ASP A 94 -4.13 16.18 13.67
N GLU A 95 -4.39 17.44 13.33
CA GLU A 95 -5.38 18.28 14.03
C GLU A 95 -6.82 17.76 13.87
N ARG A 96 -7.07 16.90 12.89
CA ARG A 96 -8.40 16.32 12.62
C ARG A 96 -8.72 15.12 13.52
N SER A 97 -7.76 14.62 14.28
CA SER A 97 -7.95 13.50 15.20
C SER A 97 -8.42 14.02 16.57
N SER A 98 -9.65 13.66 16.96
CA SER A 98 -10.34 14.11 18.18
C SER A 98 -9.74 13.60 19.50
N THR A 99 -8.63 12.87 19.44
CA THR A 99 -7.95 12.23 20.59
C THR A 99 -6.52 12.74 20.80
N CYS A 100 -6.15 13.89 20.22
CA CYS A 100 -4.78 14.40 20.24
C CYS A 100 -4.51 15.48 21.30
N ASP A 101 -3.38 15.38 21.99
CA ASP A 101 -2.85 16.35 22.97
C ASP A 101 -1.81 17.32 22.37
N GLY A 102 -1.63 17.34 21.05
CA GLY A 102 -0.64 18.16 20.34
C GLY A 102 0.77 17.56 20.25
N SER A 103 1.00 16.34 20.78
CA SER A 103 2.30 15.67 20.71
C SER A 103 2.51 14.91 19.38
N LYS A 104 3.79 14.72 18.99
CA LYS A 104 4.18 13.78 17.93
C LYS A 104 3.66 12.38 18.25
N ARG A 105 3.53 11.52 17.23
CA ARG A 105 3.15 10.12 17.42
C ARG A 105 4.17 9.22 16.73
N VAL A 106 4.33 8.01 17.24
CA VAL A 106 5.19 7.00 16.60
C VAL A 106 4.29 6.02 15.87
N GLU A 107 4.45 5.92 14.56
CA GLU A 107 3.87 4.83 13.78
C GLU A 107 4.87 3.70 13.68
N PHE A 108 4.38 2.46 13.80
CA PHE A 108 5.14 1.27 13.45
C PHE A 108 4.47 0.50 12.32
N CYS A 109 5.28 -0.12 11.48
CA CYS A 109 4.88 -1.10 10.47
C CYS A 109 5.69 -2.38 10.72
N TRP A 110 5.03 -3.43 11.20
CA TRP A 110 5.62 -4.72 11.50
C TRP A 110 5.18 -5.77 10.51
N TYR A 111 6.12 -6.22 9.69
CA TYR A 111 5.93 -7.18 8.62
C TYR A 111 6.21 -8.57 9.16
N PHE A 112 5.21 -9.44 9.09
CA PHE A 112 5.25 -10.79 9.65
C PHE A 112 4.76 -11.80 8.61
N LYS A 113 5.51 -12.89 8.45
CA LYS A 113 5.18 -13.95 7.51
C LYS A 113 3.96 -14.74 7.97
N TYR A 114 3.02 -14.93 7.05
CA TYR A 114 1.89 -15.83 7.25
C TYR A 114 1.71 -16.61 5.97
N ASP A 115 1.84 -17.93 6.07
CA ASP A 115 1.67 -18.82 4.93
C ASP A 115 0.30 -18.62 4.29
N ARG A 116 0.28 -18.74 2.97
CA ARG A 116 -0.95 -18.64 2.19
C ARG A 116 -1.94 -19.69 2.68
N ASP A 117 -3.19 -19.28 2.85
CA ASP A 117 -4.31 -20.11 3.30
C ASP A 117 -4.11 -20.77 4.69
N SER A 118 -3.16 -20.27 5.49
CA SER A 118 -2.97 -20.75 6.86
C SER A 118 -4.17 -20.39 7.76
N PRO A 119 -4.53 -21.26 8.72
CA PRO A 119 -5.55 -20.96 9.72
C PRO A 119 -5.26 -19.68 10.52
N GLU A 120 -3.98 -19.38 10.73
CA GLU A 120 -3.49 -18.17 11.39
C GLU A 120 -3.85 -16.93 10.56
N LEU A 121 -3.52 -16.92 9.26
CA LEU A 121 -3.87 -15.83 8.36
C LEU A 121 -5.38 -15.66 8.24
N GLU A 122 -6.13 -16.75 8.15
CA GLU A 122 -7.60 -16.69 8.12
C GLU A 122 -8.16 -16.06 9.40
N SER A 123 -7.65 -16.48 10.56
CA SER A 123 -8.09 -16.00 11.86
C SER A 123 -7.83 -14.50 12.04
N ILE A 124 -6.63 -14.00 11.71
CA ILE A 124 -6.29 -12.58 11.82
C ILE A 124 -6.99 -11.73 10.74
N MET A 125 -7.36 -12.34 9.61
CA MET A 125 -8.09 -11.66 8.52
C MET A 125 -9.60 -11.85 8.62
N THR A 126 -10.12 -12.27 9.77
CA THR A 126 -11.55 -12.34 10.05
C THR A 126 -11.92 -11.31 11.11
N ASP A 127 -12.83 -10.41 10.76
CA ASP A 127 -13.26 -9.32 11.65
C ASP A 127 -14.14 -9.82 12.82
N PHE A 128 -14.44 -8.95 13.79
CA PHE A 128 -15.26 -9.33 14.96
C PHE A 128 -16.66 -9.86 14.62
N GLY A 129 -17.21 -9.50 13.44
CA GLY A 129 -18.49 -9.98 12.93
C GLY A 129 -18.43 -11.36 12.26
N GLY A 130 -17.22 -11.90 12.03
CA GLY A 130 -17.04 -13.18 11.35
C GLY A 130 -16.85 -13.09 9.84
N MET A 131 -16.75 -11.88 9.29
CA MET A 131 -16.52 -11.67 7.87
C MET A 131 -15.03 -11.75 7.54
N LYS A 132 -14.70 -12.55 6.53
CA LYS A 132 -13.35 -12.65 5.97
C LYS A 132 -13.01 -11.38 5.19
N GLN A 133 -11.84 -10.82 5.45
CA GLN A 133 -11.34 -9.59 4.85
C GLN A 133 -10.22 -9.91 3.84
N ASN A 134 -10.31 -9.30 2.66
CA ASN A 134 -9.45 -9.65 1.52
C ASN A 134 -8.13 -8.85 1.46
N SER A 135 -8.06 -7.65 2.05
CA SER A 135 -6.88 -6.78 1.94
C SER A 135 -6.47 -6.13 3.27
N THR A 136 -7.09 -5.01 3.63
CA THR A 136 -6.88 -4.23 4.85
C THR A 136 -8.22 -3.98 5.49
N TYR A 137 -8.28 -3.91 6.81
CA TYR A 137 -9.44 -3.34 7.47
C TYR A 137 -9.05 -2.52 8.70
N ALA A 138 -9.92 -1.56 9.00
CA ALA A 138 -9.69 -0.53 10.01
C ALA A 138 -9.67 -1.11 11.43
N PRO A 139 -9.03 -0.41 12.39
CA PRO A 139 -8.84 -0.92 13.75
C PRO A 139 -10.14 -1.31 14.46
N ASP A 140 -11.24 -0.63 14.18
CA ASP A 140 -12.58 -0.89 14.75
C ASP A 140 -13.12 -2.27 14.38
N ARG A 141 -12.64 -2.87 13.29
CA ARG A 141 -13.04 -4.19 12.83
C ARG A 141 -12.11 -5.30 13.33
N LEU A 142 -10.95 -4.97 13.89
CA LEU A 142 -9.97 -5.93 14.40
C LEU A 142 -10.43 -6.60 15.69
N ARG A 143 -10.35 -7.93 15.70
CA ARG A 143 -10.52 -8.70 16.94
C ARG A 143 -9.35 -8.40 17.86
N ALA A 144 -9.60 -7.74 18.99
CA ALA A 144 -8.58 -7.53 20.03
C ALA A 144 -7.89 -8.84 20.46
N LYS A 145 -8.61 -9.98 20.40
CA LYS A 145 -8.05 -11.32 20.63
C LYS A 145 -7.00 -11.71 19.58
N ALA A 146 -7.20 -11.38 18.31
CA ALA A 146 -6.23 -11.68 17.25
C ALA A 146 -4.90 -10.94 17.50
N TRP A 147 -4.97 -9.64 17.86
CA TRP A 147 -3.79 -8.86 18.23
C TRP A 147 -3.06 -9.43 19.45
N ARG A 148 -3.79 -9.70 20.55
CA ARG A 148 -3.22 -10.29 21.77
C ARG A 148 -2.57 -11.64 21.52
N ASN A 149 -3.21 -12.50 20.72
CA ASN A 149 -2.66 -13.80 20.36
C ASN A 149 -1.36 -13.66 19.58
N HIS A 150 -1.32 -12.73 18.61
CA HIS A 150 -0.12 -12.45 17.83
C HIS A 150 1.02 -11.94 18.72
N LEU A 151 0.75 -10.96 19.59
CA LEU A 151 1.72 -10.47 20.56
C LEU A 151 2.26 -11.61 21.44
N ASN A 152 1.39 -12.40 22.08
CA ASN A 152 1.83 -13.49 22.95
C ASN A 152 2.70 -14.52 22.23
N MET A 153 2.40 -14.81 20.97
CA MET A 153 3.18 -15.73 20.14
C MET A 153 4.58 -15.17 19.83
N ALA A 154 4.65 -13.89 19.47
CA ALA A 154 5.84 -13.28 18.90
C ALA A 154 6.75 -12.57 19.93
N LEU A 155 6.23 -12.15 21.08
CA LEU A 155 6.99 -11.38 22.09
C LEU A 155 8.29 -12.07 22.55
N LYS A 156 8.34 -13.40 22.51
CA LYS A 156 9.54 -14.19 22.84
C LYS A 156 10.72 -13.93 21.87
N ASP A 157 10.43 -13.53 20.63
CA ASP A 157 11.39 -13.33 19.55
C ASP A 157 11.60 -11.83 19.24
N ILE A 158 10.95 -10.95 20.01
CA ILE A 158 10.97 -9.49 19.83
C ILE A 158 11.95 -8.84 20.84
N PRO A 159 12.87 -7.95 20.40
CA PRO A 159 13.74 -7.20 21.29
C PRO A 159 12.97 -6.45 22.38
N LEU A 160 13.45 -6.56 23.63
CA LEU A 160 12.82 -5.93 24.80
C LEU A 160 12.57 -4.42 24.61
N VAL A 161 13.45 -3.74 23.87
CA VAL A 161 13.38 -2.30 23.59
C VAL A 161 12.13 -1.88 22.80
N ILE A 162 11.51 -2.77 22.02
CA ILE A 162 10.30 -2.43 21.24
C ILE A 162 9.01 -3.03 21.80
N GLN A 163 9.11 -3.93 22.78
CA GLN A 163 7.91 -4.54 23.39
C GLN A 163 6.94 -3.52 24.00
N PRO A 164 7.38 -2.45 24.70
CA PRO A 164 6.47 -1.45 25.22
C PRO A 164 5.62 -0.82 24.11
N ILE A 165 6.23 -0.43 22.99
CA ILE A 165 5.54 0.20 21.85
C ILE A 165 4.45 -0.74 21.30
N LEU A 166 4.78 -2.02 21.11
CA LEU A 166 3.83 -3.01 20.61
C LEU A 166 2.71 -3.28 21.62
N CYS A 167 3.04 -3.50 22.89
CA CYS A 167 2.05 -3.76 23.95
C CYS A 167 1.16 -2.55 24.26
N GLY A 168 1.66 -1.33 24.06
CA GLY A 168 0.91 -0.08 24.24
C GLY A 168 0.00 0.27 23.06
N CYS A 169 0.05 -0.49 21.95
CA CYS A 169 -0.81 -0.25 20.81
C CYS A 169 -2.22 -0.80 21.04
N GLU A 170 -3.17 0.09 21.23
CA GLU A 170 -4.58 -0.26 21.49
C GLU A 170 -5.37 -0.54 20.20
N THR A 171 -5.05 0.17 19.13
CA THR A 171 -5.82 0.14 17.87
C THR A 171 -4.93 -0.21 16.66
N PRO A 172 -4.30 -1.40 16.62
CA PRO A 172 -3.57 -1.81 15.44
C PRO A 172 -4.51 -2.12 14.28
N ARG A 173 -3.96 -2.06 13.06
CA ARG A 173 -4.57 -2.52 11.81
C ARG A 173 -3.67 -3.58 11.18
N ILE A 174 -4.26 -4.47 10.39
CA ILE A 174 -3.51 -5.47 9.61
C ILE A 174 -3.84 -5.35 8.13
N THR A 175 -2.81 -5.51 7.30
CA THR A 175 -2.90 -5.49 5.85
C THR A 175 -2.19 -6.70 5.26
N LYS A 176 -2.86 -7.48 4.42
CA LYS A 176 -2.20 -8.43 3.53
C LYS A 176 -1.36 -7.66 2.53
N ILE A 177 -0.08 -7.98 2.43
CA ILE A 177 0.78 -7.36 1.43
C ILE A 177 0.61 -8.12 0.11
N THR A 178 0.21 -7.39 -0.92
CA THR A 178 0.07 -7.90 -2.28
C THR A 178 1.08 -7.21 -3.19
N SER A 179 1.46 -7.90 -4.26
CA SER A 179 2.32 -7.37 -5.31
C SER A 179 1.64 -7.52 -6.66
N MET A 180 1.81 -6.53 -7.52
CA MET A 180 1.31 -6.52 -8.89
C MET A 180 2.12 -5.53 -9.73
N VAL A 181 2.43 -5.90 -10.96
CA VAL A 181 2.89 -4.94 -11.98
C VAL A 181 2.23 -5.37 -13.29
N GLU A 182 1.52 -4.45 -13.94
CA GLU A 182 0.93 -4.72 -15.25
C GLU A 182 1.99 -5.07 -16.30
N GLU A 183 1.56 -5.81 -17.32
CA GLU A 183 2.42 -6.15 -18.47
C GLU A 183 2.61 -4.97 -19.43
N SER A 184 1.67 -4.02 -19.42
CA SER A 184 1.71 -2.78 -20.18
C SER A 184 1.08 -1.64 -19.37
N ALA A 185 1.62 -0.43 -19.49
CA ALA A 185 1.01 0.79 -18.97
C ALA A 185 0.07 1.47 -19.98
N SER A 186 0.08 1.04 -21.24
CA SER A 186 -0.68 1.65 -22.34
C SER A 186 -1.43 0.60 -23.16
N TYR A 187 -2.69 0.91 -23.48
CA TYR A 187 -3.58 0.04 -24.24
C TYR A 187 -4.37 0.86 -25.26
N TYR A 188 -4.93 0.16 -26.26
CA TYR A 188 -5.73 0.76 -27.33
C TYR A 188 -5.00 1.91 -28.05
N ASN A 189 -3.71 1.72 -28.33
CA ASN A 189 -2.84 2.70 -28.98
C ASN A 189 -2.78 4.04 -28.21
N GLY A 190 -2.51 4.00 -26.90
CA GLY A 190 -2.39 5.20 -26.05
C GLY A 190 -3.70 5.78 -25.56
N ARG A 191 -4.86 5.21 -25.93
CA ARG A 191 -6.17 5.71 -25.49
C ARG A 191 -6.50 5.31 -24.06
N LEU A 192 -5.93 4.24 -23.53
CA LEU A 192 -5.99 3.90 -22.12
C LEU A 192 -4.58 3.86 -21.56
N VAL A 193 -4.34 4.64 -20.51
CA VAL A 193 -3.06 4.67 -19.78
C VAL A 193 -3.31 4.35 -18.31
N LEU A 194 -2.57 3.40 -17.74
CA LEU A 194 -2.63 3.07 -16.33
C LEU A 194 -1.40 3.62 -15.60
N ILE A 195 -1.62 4.30 -14.48
CA ILE A 195 -0.55 4.85 -13.63
C ILE A 195 -0.83 4.60 -12.14
N GLY A 196 0.21 4.72 -11.32
CA GLY A 196 0.16 4.51 -9.88
C GLY A 196 -0.43 3.15 -9.50
N GLY A 197 -1.27 3.13 -8.46
CA GLY A 197 -1.86 1.90 -7.92
C GLY A 197 -2.73 1.09 -8.90
N ALA A 198 -3.20 1.71 -9.98
CA ALA A 198 -3.95 1.03 -11.04
C ALA A 198 -3.04 0.19 -11.95
N PHE A 199 -1.75 0.56 -12.04
CA PHE A 199 -0.73 -0.10 -12.86
C PHE A 199 0.15 -1.04 -12.03
N SER A 200 0.60 -0.60 -10.86
CA SER A 200 1.49 -1.38 -10.01
C SER A 200 1.14 -1.22 -8.53
N GLN A 201 1.40 -2.29 -7.78
CA GLN A 201 1.36 -2.33 -6.33
C GLN A 201 2.63 -3.00 -5.88
N LEU A 202 3.61 -2.22 -5.44
CA LEU A 202 4.89 -2.77 -5.01
C LEU A 202 4.87 -3.17 -3.53
N PRO A 203 5.63 -4.22 -3.15
CA PRO A 203 6.00 -4.45 -1.78
C PRO A 203 6.49 -3.15 -1.11
N PRO A 204 6.01 -2.81 0.09
CA PRO A 204 6.22 -1.49 0.67
C PRO A 204 7.56 -1.35 1.42
N HIS A 205 8.49 -2.31 1.29
CA HIS A 205 9.74 -2.33 2.06
C HIS A 205 10.56 -1.04 1.90
N LEU A 206 10.54 -0.46 0.69
CA LEU A 206 11.23 0.79 0.36
C LEU A 206 10.34 2.02 0.27
N GLY A 207 9.02 1.86 0.36
CA GLY A 207 8.08 2.93 0.02
C GLY A 207 8.11 3.36 -1.47
N SER A 208 8.77 2.59 -2.35
CA SER A 208 9.01 2.97 -3.76
C SER A 208 7.80 2.97 -4.67
N ASP A 209 6.63 2.52 -4.21
CA ASP A 209 5.40 2.54 -5.01
C ASP A 209 5.01 3.99 -5.39
N LEU A 210 5.27 4.95 -4.49
CA LEU A 210 5.10 6.37 -4.76
C LEU A 210 6.13 6.91 -5.76
N ASP A 211 7.36 6.38 -5.74
CA ASP A 211 8.39 6.77 -6.71
C ASP A 211 7.99 6.34 -8.12
N VAL A 212 7.42 5.14 -8.28
CA VAL A 212 6.89 4.67 -9.57
C VAL A 212 5.75 5.56 -10.05
N ALA A 213 4.77 5.83 -9.20
CA ALA A 213 3.65 6.71 -9.54
C ALA A 213 4.12 8.14 -9.93
N ALA A 214 5.08 8.69 -9.19
CA ALA A 214 5.64 10.01 -9.48
C ALA A 214 6.40 10.03 -10.79
N MET A 215 7.25 9.02 -11.05
CA MET A 215 7.99 8.91 -12.31
C MET A 215 7.04 8.76 -13.49
N GLN A 216 6.00 7.93 -13.37
CA GLN A 216 4.95 7.83 -14.40
C GLN A 216 4.28 9.16 -14.68
N ALA A 217 3.89 9.91 -13.65
CA ALA A 217 3.27 11.22 -13.83
C ALA A 217 4.21 12.23 -14.52
N ILE A 218 5.50 12.20 -14.19
CA ILE A 218 6.51 13.08 -14.77
C ILE A 218 6.78 12.74 -16.24
N THR A 219 6.90 11.46 -16.58
CA THR A 219 7.22 11.02 -17.96
C THR A 219 5.98 10.88 -18.84
N LEU A 220 4.77 10.82 -18.27
CA LEU A 220 3.53 10.75 -19.05
C LEU A 220 3.35 11.99 -19.95
N LYS A 221 3.89 13.14 -19.55
CA LYS A 221 3.90 14.33 -20.42
C LYS A 221 4.63 14.08 -21.74
N ASP A 222 5.67 13.25 -21.73
CA ASP A 222 6.51 12.99 -22.90
C ASP A 222 5.69 12.27 -23.97
N LEU A 223 4.71 11.45 -23.56
CA LEU A 223 3.73 10.82 -24.44
C LEU A 223 2.84 11.83 -25.19
N PHE A 224 2.66 13.02 -24.64
CA PHE A 224 1.84 14.08 -25.23
C PHE A 224 2.64 15.16 -25.94
N GLU A 225 3.90 15.37 -25.55
CA GLU A 225 4.75 16.47 -26.02
C GLU A 225 5.82 16.03 -27.02
N ASP A 226 6.30 14.78 -26.99
CA ASP A 226 7.33 14.27 -27.89
C ASP A 226 6.68 13.51 -29.06
N GLU A 227 6.78 14.10 -30.27
CA GLU A 227 6.25 13.50 -31.50
C GLU A 227 6.90 12.16 -31.88
N ASN A 228 8.06 11.82 -31.28
CA ASN A 228 8.75 10.55 -31.51
C ASN A 228 8.46 9.50 -30.43
N MET A 229 7.71 9.86 -29.37
CA MET A 229 7.40 8.95 -28.28
C MET A 229 6.14 8.16 -28.60
N GLU A 230 6.30 6.88 -28.93
CA GLU A 230 5.16 5.98 -29.08
C GLU A 230 4.65 5.50 -27.71
N PRO A 231 3.33 5.28 -27.54
CA PRO A 231 2.78 4.76 -26.28
C PRO A 231 3.37 3.43 -25.82
N GLU A 232 3.81 2.59 -26.76
CA GLU A 232 4.47 1.32 -26.47
C GLU A 232 5.88 1.52 -25.89
N ASP A 233 6.65 2.49 -26.41
CA ASP A 233 8.00 2.78 -25.93
C ASP A 233 7.97 3.31 -24.48
N TRP A 234 7.07 4.26 -24.20
CA TRP A 234 6.85 4.75 -22.84
C TRP A 234 6.39 3.63 -21.91
N SER A 235 5.46 2.79 -22.37
CA SER A 235 4.95 1.65 -21.60
C SER A 235 6.06 0.66 -21.23
N ASN A 236 6.90 0.29 -22.20
CA ASN A 236 8.03 -0.63 -21.98
C ASN A 236 9.00 -0.09 -20.92
N TRP A 237 9.34 1.20 -21.01
CA TRP A 237 10.21 1.85 -20.01
C TRP A 237 9.58 1.85 -18.61
N VAL A 238 8.30 2.20 -18.50
CA VAL A 238 7.57 2.22 -17.22
C VAL A 238 7.49 0.82 -16.60
N VAL A 239 7.21 -0.20 -17.39
CA VAL A 239 7.15 -1.61 -16.95
C VAL A 239 8.51 -2.07 -16.44
N GLU A 240 9.59 -1.79 -17.17
CA GLU A 240 10.93 -2.13 -16.74
C GLU A 240 11.32 -1.40 -15.44
N TYR A 241 11.05 -0.09 -15.35
CA TYR A 241 11.30 0.70 -14.16
C TYR A 241 10.57 0.14 -12.93
N ALA A 242 9.27 -0.16 -13.08
CA ALA A 242 8.46 -0.71 -12.00
C ALA A 242 8.90 -2.11 -11.57
N ARG A 243 9.24 -3.00 -12.52
CA ARG A 243 9.77 -4.35 -12.21
C ARG A 243 11.10 -4.29 -11.49
N ASN A 244 11.99 -3.39 -11.89
CA ASN A 244 13.27 -3.19 -11.21
C ASN A 244 13.08 -2.67 -9.78
N ARG A 245 12.15 -1.72 -9.57
CA ARG A 245 11.77 -1.24 -8.23
C ARG A 245 11.11 -2.33 -7.38
N ALA A 246 10.25 -3.15 -7.97
CA ALA A 246 9.60 -4.28 -7.30
C ALA A 246 10.64 -5.28 -6.79
N LYS A 247 11.57 -5.68 -7.68
CA LYS A 247 12.66 -6.60 -7.36
C LYS A 247 13.51 -6.05 -6.22
N TYR A 248 13.96 -4.80 -6.34
CA TYR A 248 14.80 -4.18 -5.31
C TYR A 248 14.08 -4.07 -3.96
N SER A 249 12.76 -3.81 -3.96
CA SER A 249 11.99 -3.81 -2.73
C SER A 249 11.89 -5.20 -2.10
N ILE A 250 11.70 -6.27 -2.89
CA ILE A 250 11.65 -7.65 -2.40
C ILE A 250 12.99 -8.06 -1.79
N ASP A 251 14.10 -7.78 -2.50
CA ASP A 251 15.44 -8.16 -2.08
C ASP A 251 15.85 -7.53 -0.72
N ILE A 252 15.25 -6.40 -0.33
CA ILE A 252 15.46 -5.77 0.99
C ILE A 252 14.57 -6.39 2.08
N GLY A 253 13.40 -6.89 1.70
CA GLY A 253 12.47 -7.55 2.61
C GLY A 253 12.92 -8.96 3.03
N GLU A 254 13.63 -9.67 2.16
CA GLU A 254 14.27 -10.97 2.40
C GLU A 254 15.55 -10.85 3.26
#